data_AF-A0A540KSP2-F1
#
_entry.id   AF-A0A540KSP2-F1
#
_cell.length_a   1.000
_cell.length_b   1.000
_cell.length_c   1.000
_cell.angle_alpha   90.00
_cell.angle_beta   90.00
_cell.angle_gamma   90.00
#
_symmetry.space_group_name_H-M   'P 1'
#
loop_
_entity.id
_entity.type
_entity.pdbx_description
1 polymer ?
#
loop_
_entity_poly.entity_id
_entity_poly.type
_entity_poly.pdbx_seq_one_letter_code
_entity_poly.pdbx_strand_id
1 'polypeptide(L)'
;MAEDLRDIVEGTYKKPPLIDPFPTDGSLPIIKTGEEKEAEIKAWKMKNVKSLYAIRNSCGDDTYQFIKSATTAKEAWDTLLEKLNPGRNQSSDGRDERILVQAYPTRTIQHDAIPELAKEEGRTGGHDESSGNDIRETFVKSVKSGDWDNAIKLLRKHPELGSARISDDKIQGGGTAFHYALWNFRSRVRIIKQLVESMTKEDLEIQDNLGLTALFLLITFCQDRVDVAKSMVEKNDKLLSILPANTIGNRTTPLVVEAQRLSNGERMARYLYSVTPHDTLHVSDAAQLIYLGLHLHRFDIVWDLIQRYPQLGMAKDYNGDFSLITLVSNRSAFLSGCRLNF
;
A
#
# COMPACT_ATOMS: atom_id res chain seq x y z
N MET A 1 23.89 -8.30 17.33
CA MET A 1 24.26 -7.17 18.22
C MET A 1 23.12 -6.14 18.38
N ALA A 2 22.38 -5.79 17.31
CA ALA A 2 21.19 -4.93 17.43
C ALA A 2 19.97 -5.63 18.06
N GLU A 3 19.91 -6.97 18.00
CA GLU A 3 18.80 -7.74 18.56
C GLU A 3 18.61 -7.59 20.07
N ASP A 4 19.72 -7.41 20.79
CA ASP A 4 19.79 -7.37 22.25
C ASP A 4 19.22 -6.08 22.89
N LEU A 5 19.09 -5.01 22.11
CA LEU A 5 18.75 -3.68 22.63
C LEU A 5 17.24 -3.41 22.61
N ARG A 6 16.49 -4.08 21.73
CA ARG A 6 15.04 -3.90 21.57
C ARG A 6 14.24 -4.57 22.68
N ASP A 7 14.70 -5.71 23.18
CA ASP A 7 14.01 -6.42 24.27
C ASP A 7 13.96 -5.59 25.57
N ILE A 8 14.91 -4.66 25.74
CA ILE A 8 14.90 -3.70 26.84
C ILE A 8 13.85 -2.61 26.64
N VAL A 9 13.67 -2.16 25.39
CA VAL A 9 12.71 -1.10 25.04
C VAL A 9 11.27 -1.62 25.13
N GLU A 10 11.02 -2.84 24.65
CA GLU A 10 9.71 -3.51 24.76
C GLU A 10 9.42 -4.03 26.18
N GLY A 11 10.45 -4.13 27.03
CA GLY A 11 10.35 -4.64 28.39
C GLY A 11 10.18 -6.16 28.48
N THR A 12 10.50 -6.89 27.40
CA THR A 12 10.55 -8.36 27.35
C THR A 12 11.79 -8.90 28.05
N TYR A 13 12.91 -8.15 28.04
CA TYR A 13 14.09 -8.40 28.87
C TYR A 13 14.01 -7.58 30.18
N LYS A 14 13.31 -8.15 31.16
CA LYS A 14 13.07 -7.51 32.47
C LYS A 14 14.33 -7.47 33.32
N LYS A 15 14.49 -6.40 34.10
CA LYS A 15 15.49 -6.34 35.18
C LYS A 15 15.32 -7.60 36.05
N PRO A 16 16.35 -8.44 36.22
CA PRO A 16 16.25 -9.61 37.07
C PRO A 16 15.82 -9.21 38.49
N PRO A 17 14.87 -9.93 39.12
CA PRO A 17 14.44 -9.62 40.47
C PRO A 17 15.61 -9.84 41.44
N LEU A 18 15.68 -9.03 42.50
CA LEU A 18 16.72 -9.16 43.54
C LEU A 18 16.59 -10.48 44.32
N ILE A 19 15.41 -11.09 44.30
CA ILE A 19 15.05 -12.34 44.97
C ILE A 19 14.24 -13.16 43.96
N ASP A 20 14.62 -14.41 43.72
CA ASP A 20 13.86 -15.29 42.83
C ASP A 20 12.50 -15.62 43.46
N PRO A 21 11.38 -15.49 42.74
CA PRO A 21 10.09 -15.95 43.24
C PRO A 21 10.09 -17.48 43.34
N PHE A 22 9.50 -18.02 44.41
CA PHE A 22 9.31 -19.46 44.56
C PHE A 22 8.45 -20.00 43.40
N PRO A 23 8.85 -21.11 42.75
CA PRO A 23 8.04 -21.73 41.70
C PRO A 23 6.68 -22.16 42.25
N THR A 24 5.60 -21.76 41.59
CA THR A 24 4.22 -22.12 41.96
C THR A 24 3.87 -23.57 41.63
N ASP A 25 4.74 -24.29 40.92
CA ASP A 25 4.52 -25.66 40.44
C ASP A 25 5.21 -26.74 41.30
N GLY A 26 5.85 -26.36 42.41
CA GLY A 26 6.55 -27.29 43.30
C GLY A 26 7.93 -27.75 42.81
N SER A 27 8.45 -27.19 41.71
CA SER A 27 9.83 -27.43 41.26
C SER A 27 10.86 -26.83 42.22
N LEU A 28 12.01 -27.49 42.38
CA LEU A 28 13.15 -26.92 43.10
C LEU A 28 13.63 -25.64 42.39
N PRO A 29 13.88 -24.53 43.11
CA PRO A 29 14.38 -23.32 42.49
C PRO A 29 15.74 -23.57 41.85
N ILE A 30 15.92 -23.13 40.60
CA ILE A 30 17.23 -23.11 39.96
C ILE A 30 18.06 -22.06 40.70
N ILE A 31 18.94 -22.50 41.60
CA ILE A 31 19.80 -21.61 42.39
C ILE A 31 20.92 -21.11 41.49
N LYS A 32 20.67 -20.01 40.77
CA LYS A 32 21.76 -19.24 40.14
C LYS A 32 22.71 -18.74 41.23
N THR A 33 24.01 -18.86 41.02
CA THR A 33 25.00 -18.37 41.98
C THR A 33 24.90 -16.84 42.12
N GLY A 34 25.35 -16.29 43.25
CA GLY A 34 25.36 -14.83 43.45
C GLY A 34 26.10 -14.09 42.34
N GLU A 35 27.18 -14.69 41.85
CA GLU A 35 28.02 -14.15 40.76
C GLU A 35 27.29 -14.16 39.40
N GLU A 36 26.51 -15.20 39.10
CA GLU A 36 25.70 -15.27 37.87
C GLU A 36 24.59 -14.22 37.86
N LYS A 37 23.93 -14.00 39.00
CA LYS A 37 22.89 -12.97 39.14
C LYS A 37 23.47 -11.57 38.98
N GLU A 38 24.63 -11.32 39.57
CA GLU A 38 25.31 -10.03 39.45
C GLU A 38 25.79 -9.76 38.02
N ALA A 39 26.31 -10.79 37.33
CA ALA A 39 26.67 -10.70 35.91
C ALA A 39 25.46 -10.38 35.01
N GLU A 40 24.31 -11.00 35.26
CA GLU A 40 23.07 -10.77 34.51
C GLU A 40 22.52 -9.35 34.74
N ILE A 41 22.53 -8.87 35.98
CA ILE A 41 22.14 -7.48 36.33
C ILE A 41 23.08 -6.47 35.66
N LYS A 42 24.39 -6.74 35.65
CA LYS A 42 25.39 -5.88 35.01
C LYS A 42 25.22 -5.86 33.48
N ALA A 43 24.94 -6.99 32.87
CA ALA A 43 24.63 -7.10 31.44
C ALA A 43 23.36 -6.32 31.07
N TRP A 44 22.29 -6.46 31.86
CA TRP A 44 21.05 -5.69 31.68
C TRP A 44 21.30 -4.18 31.78
N LYS A 45 22.03 -3.71 32.80
CA LYS A 45 22.37 -2.28 32.98
C LYS A 45 23.14 -1.76 31.77
N MET A 46 24.16 -2.49 31.30
CA MET A 46 24.96 -2.11 30.15
C MET A 46 24.12 -2.00 28.88
N LYS A 47 23.26 -3.00 28.61
CA LYS A 47 22.36 -2.98 27.45
C LYS A 47 21.36 -1.80 27.55
N ASN A 48 20.78 -1.54 28.72
CA ASN A 48 19.86 -0.41 28.93
C ASN A 48 20.52 0.95 28.69
N VAL A 49 21.77 1.13 29.15
CA VAL A 49 22.54 2.35 28.89
C VAL A 49 22.80 2.53 27.39
N LYS A 50 23.21 1.45 26.69
CA LYS A 50 23.43 1.49 25.24
C LYS A 50 22.14 1.82 24.47
N SER A 51 21.02 1.20 24.83
CA SER A 51 19.71 1.50 24.22
C SER A 51 19.29 2.95 24.47
N LEU A 52 19.45 3.47 25.69
CA LEU A 52 19.09 4.84 26.04
C LEU A 52 19.96 5.85 25.28
N TYR A 53 21.26 5.57 25.16
CA TYR A 53 22.18 6.40 24.38
C TYR A 53 21.78 6.42 22.89
N ALA A 54 21.47 5.26 22.31
CA ALA A 54 21.04 5.16 20.92
C ALA A 54 19.74 5.95 20.65
N ILE A 55 18.74 5.84 21.54
CA ILE A 55 17.48 6.61 21.43
C ILE A 55 17.79 8.10 21.46
N ARG A 56 18.56 8.57 22.45
CA ARG A 56 18.90 9.99 22.61
C ARG A 56 19.66 10.56 21.41
N ASN A 57 20.63 9.81 20.89
CA ASN A 57 21.47 10.26 19.77
C ASN A 57 20.74 10.22 18.42
N SER A 58 19.62 9.48 18.34
CA SER A 58 18.80 9.39 17.13
C SER A 58 17.65 10.41 17.10
N CYS A 59 17.39 11.11 18.21
CA CYS A 59 16.35 12.13 18.30
C CYS A 59 16.88 13.51 17.89
N GLY A 60 16.10 14.29 17.14
CA GLY A 60 16.37 15.72 16.91
C GLY A 60 16.19 16.55 18.19
N ASP A 61 16.71 17.78 18.21
CA ASP A 61 16.80 18.65 19.40
C ASP A 61 15.46 18.83 20.14
N ASP A 62 14.35 18.98 19.41
CA ASP A 62 13.01 19.15 19.99
C ASP A 62 12.53 17.90 20.72
N THR A 63 12.76 16.73 20.14
CA THR A 63 12.35 15.42 20.67
C THR A 63 13.25 15.01 21.85
N TYR A 64 14.52 15.40 21.82
CA TYR A 64 15.47 15.13 22.91
C TYR A 64 15.04 15.78 24.23
N GLN A 65 14.42 16.96 24.20
CA GLN A 65 13.95 17.64 25.42
C GLN A 65 12.96 16.80 26.24
N PHE A 66 12.13 15.97 25.59
CA PHE A 66 11.16 15.11 26.27
C PHE A 66 11.82 13.96 27.02
N ILE A 67 12.95 13.45 26.53
CA ILE A 67 13.61 12.24 27.05
C ILE A 67 14.91 12.50 27.81
N LYS A 68 15.29 13.78 27.96
CA LYS A 68 16.53 14.18 28.65
C LYS A 68 16.59 13.65 30.09
N SER A 69 15.45 13.61 30.78
CA SER A 69 15.32 13.12 32.16
C SER A 69 15.17 11.60 32.27
N ALA A 70 14.89 10.89 31.19
CA ALA A 70 14.62 9.46 31.24
C ALA A 70 15.86 8.67 31.68
N THR A 71 15.71 7.79 32.66
CA THR A 71 16.80 7.00 33.26
C THR A 71 16.95 5.62 32.63
N THR A 72 15.92 5.16 31.92
CA THR A 72 15.93 3.89 31.19
C THR A 72 15.52 4.07 29.73
N ALA A 73 15.98 3.16 28.88
CA ALA A 73 15.61 3.17 27.47
C ALA A 73 14.11 2.99 27.27
N LYS A 74 13.47 2.17 28.11
CA LYS A 74 12.02 1.97 28.11
C LYS A 74 11.28 3.24 28.50
N GLU A 75 11.68 3.90 29.58
CA GLU A 75 11.08 5.17 30.02
C GLU A 75 11.22 6.26 28.94
N ALA A 76 12.39 6.35 28.31
CA ALA A 76 12.60 7.27 27.18
C ALA A 76 11.63 6.96 26.05
N TRP A 77 11.50 5.69 25.66
CA TRP A 77 10.60 5.26 24.60
C TRP A 77 9.12 5.48 24.93
N ASP A 78 8.68 5.15 26.15
CA ASP A 78 7.31 5.36 26.62
C ASP A 78 6.97 6.86 26.66
N THR A 79 7.92 7.70 27.08
CA THR A 79 7.77 9.17 27.10
C THR A 79 7.66 9.75 25.69
N LEU A 80 8.47 9.25 24.74
CA LEU A 80 8.31 9.63 23.32
C LEU A 80 6.95 9.21 22.80
N LEU A 81 6.55 7.98 23.10
CA LEU A 81 5.26 7.45 22.66
C LEU A 81 4.10 8.24 23.25
N GLU A 82 4.20 8.76 24.48
CA GLU A 82 3.17 9.58 25.11
C GLU A 82 3.16 11.02 24.56
N LYS A 83 4.32 11.67 24.48
CA LYS A 83 4.44 13.08 24.06
C LYS A 83 4.20 13.28 22.57
N LEU A 84 4.56 12.30 21.75
CA LEU A 84 4.32 12.29 20.31
C LEU A 84 2.93 11.74 19.96
N ASN A 85 2.12 11.30 20.94
CA ASN A 85 0.77 10.76 20.74
C ASN A 85 -0.24 11.26 21.80
N PRO A 86 -0.73 12.50 21.72
CA PRO A 86 -1.70 13.04 22.67
C PRO A 86 -3.11 12.42 22.62
N GLY A 87 -3.34 11.32 21.87
CA GLY A 87 -4.69 10.79 21.57
C GLY A 87 -4.98 9.35 22.02
N ARG A 88 -4.15 8.72 22.86
CA ARG A 88 -4.21 7.26 23.12
C ARG A 88 -5.47 6.74 23.84
N ASN A 89 -6.33 7.61 24.38
CA ASN A 89 -7.48 7.22 25.21
C ASN A 89 -8.87 7.45 24.59
N GLN A 90 -8.99 7.60 23.27
CA GLN A 90 -10.30 7.60 22.62
C GLN A 90 -10.34 6.61 21.47
N SER A 91 -11.08 5.52 21.68
CA SER A 91 -11.42 4.56 20.64
C SER A 91 -12.36 5.22 19.62
N SER A 92 -11.77 5.76 18.57
CA SER A 92 -12.40 5.98 17.26
C SER A 92 -11.27 6.00 16.23
N ASP A 93 -10.85 4.83 15.77
CA ASP A 93 -10.05 4.61 14.55
C ASP A 93 -8.79 5.46 14.29
N GLY A 94 -8.24 6.23 15.26
CA GLY A 94 -7.41 7.44 15.09
C GLY A 94 -6.27 7.45 14.05
N ARG A 95 -6.62 7.25 12.78
CA ARG A 95 -5.88 7.32 11.52
C ARG A 95 -6.15 8.70 10.94
N ASP A 96 -5.15 9.25 10.28
CA ASP A 96 -5.31 10.53 9.60
C ASP A 96 -5.87 10.24 8.20
N GLU A 97 -7.14 10.59 7.99
CA GLU A 97 -7.85 10.44 6.71
C GLU A 97 -7.82 11.72 5.89
N ARG A 98 -6.95 12.68 6.24
CA ARG A 98 -6.72 13.85 5.39
C ARG A 98 -5.84 13.46 4.21
N ILE A 99 -6.03 14.19 3.12
CA ILE A 99 -5.13 14.13 1.97
C ILE A 99 -3.72 14.55 2.41
N LEU A 100 -2.68 13.86 1.92
CA LEU A 100 -1.29 14.11 2.27
C LEU A 100 -0.89 15.59 2.22
N VAL A 101 -1.19 16.25 1.10
CA VAL A 101 -0.80 17.65 0.87
C VAL A 101 -1.50 18.61 1.83
N GLN A 102 -2.65 18.23 2.38
CA GLN A 102 -3.39 19.01 3.38
C GLN A 102 -2.87 18.75 4.79
N ALA A 103 -2.54 17.51 5.12
CA ALA A 103 -2.01 17.13 6.43
C ALA A 103 -0.57 17.60 6.65
N TYR A 104 0.26 17.49 5.61
CA TYR A 104 1.70 17.77 5.65
C TYR A 104 2.08 18.74 4.53
N PRO A 105 1.83 20.04 4.71
CA PRO A 105 2.20 21.05 3.73
C PRO A 105 3.73 21.16 3.64
N THR A 106 4.32 20.60 2.58
CA THR A 106 5.75 20.73 2.29
C THR A 106 6.02 22.10 1.65
N ARG A 107 7.05 22.82 2.09
CA ARG A 107 7.54 23.99 1.33
C ARG A 107 8.16 23.47 0.03
N THR A 108 7.52 23.66 -1.14
CA THR A 108 7.94 24.60 -2.22
C THR A 108 7.04 24.47 -3.48
N ILE A 109 6.85 25.62 -4.14
CA ILE A 109 6.41 25.96 -5.52
C ILE A 109 4.95 25.70 -5.91
N GLN A 110 4.22 26.82 -6.02
CA GLN A 110 2.95 26.96 -6.73
C GLN A 110 3.05 26.39 -8.15
N HIS A 111 2.16 25.45 -8.48
CA HIS A 111 1.70 25.30 -9.85
C HIS A 111 0.33 25.98 -9.94
N ASP A 112 0.29 27.02 -10.77
CA ASP A 112 -0.92 27.77 -11.07
C ASP A 112 -1.98 26.89 -11.73
N ALA A 113 -3.20 26.97 -11.20
CA ALA A 113 -4.39 26.41 -11.80
C ALA A 113 -4.77 27.17 -13.08
N ILE A 114 -5.23 26.44 -14.10
CA ILE A 114 -5.86 27.00 -15.30
C ILE A 114 -7.38 26.72 -15.21
N PRO A 115 -8.27 27.71 -15.42
CA PRO A 115 -9.71 27.50 -15.43
C PRO A 115 -10.30 27.16 -16.81
N GLU A 116 -11.30 26.26 -16.76
CA GLU A 116 -12.54 26.03 -17.55
C GLU A 116 -12.90 26.90 -18.78
N LEU A 117 -13.44 26.29 -19.87
CA LEU A 117 -14.83 26.48 -20.38
C LEU A 117 -15.18 25.81 -21.75
N ALA A 118 -16.29 25.06 -21.72
CA ALA A 118 -17.40 24.75 -22.67
C ALA A 118 -17.36 25.03 -24.21
N LYS A 119 -17.86 24.06 -25.00
CA LYS A 119 -19.20 24.08 -25.69
C LYS A 119 -19.50 22.83 -26.53
N GLU A 120 -20.81 22.52 -26.65
CA GLU A 120 -21.47 21.43 -27.39
C GLU A 120 -21.32 21.46 -28.92
N GLU A 121 -21.56 20.32 -29.57
CA GLU A 121 -22.46 20.25 -30.74
C GLU A 121 -23.05 18.83 -30.89
N GLY A 122 -24.35 18.74 -31.16
CA GLY A 122 -25.07 17.48 -31.39
C GLY A 122 -25.30 17.18 -32.87
N ARG A 123 -25.58 15.91 -33.18
CA ARG A 123 -26.66 15.54 -34.13
C ARG A 123 -27.02 14.05 -34.10
N THR A 124 -28.31 13.86 -34.39
CA THR A 124 -29.17 12.69 -34.48
C THR A 124 -28.79 11.63 -35.54
N GLY A 125 -29.23 10.39 -35.31
CA GLY A 125 -29.47 9.39 -36.37
C GLY A 125 -30.26 8.20 -35.82
N GLY A 126 -31.42 7.89 -36.40
CA GLY A 126 -32.34 6.84 -35.94
C GLY A 126 -32.24 5.50 -36.67
N HIS A 127 -32.89 4.50 -36.04
CA HIS A 127 -33.39 3.19 -36.49
C HIS A 127 -32.48 2.19 -37.25
N ASP A 128 -32.28 0.99 -36.68
CA ASP A 128 -32.79 -0.28 -37.25
C ASP A 128 -32.64 -1.46 -36.23
N GLU A 129 -33.69 -1.72 -35.42
CA GLU A 129 -33.69 -2.75 -34.36
C GLU A 129 -34.08 -4.14 -34.90
N SER A 130 -33.26 -4.70 -35.79
CA SER A 130 -33.40 -6.12 -36.16
C SER A 130 -32.06 -6.78 -36.55
N SER A 131 -31.14 -6.05 -37.20
CA SER A 131 -29.81 -6.57 -37.58
C SER A 131 -28.74 -6.46 -36.50
N GLY A 132 -28.88 -5.54 -35.53
CA GLY A 132 -27.84 -5.28 -34.52
C GLY A 132 -27.72 -6.36 -33.43
N ASN A 133 -28.80 -7.11 -33.18
CA ASN A 133 -28.80 -8.16 -32.17
C ASN A 133 -27.95 -9.37 -32.59
N ASP A 134 -27.95 -9.71 -33.89
CA ASP A 134 -27.17 -10.81 -34.46
C ASP A 134 -25.65 -10.54 -34.40
N ILE A 135 -25.23 -9.30 -34.70
CA ILE A 135 -23.81 -8.90 -34.63
C ILE A 135 -23.32 -8.93 -33.18
N ARG A 136 -24.12 -8.41 -32.24
CA ARG A 136 -23.78 -8.43 -30.82
C ARG A 136 -23.70 -9.86 -30.29
N GLU A 137 -24.66 -10.72 -30.63
CA GLU A 137 -24.65 -12.13 -30.22
C GLU A 137 -23.43 -12.86 -30.78
N THR A 138 -23.11 -12.63 -32.06
CA THR A 138 -21.90 -13.18 -32.71
C THR A 138 -20.63 -12.72 -32.00
N PHE A 139 -20.52 -11.44 -31.65
CA PHE A 139 -19.38 -10.90 -30.89
C PHE A 139 -19.23 -11.57 -29.52
N VAL A 140 -20.32 -11.64 -28.74
CA VAL A 140 -20.32 -12.28 -27.42
C VAL A 140 -19.93 -13.76 -27.53
N LYS A 141 -20.45 -14.47 -28.54
CA LYS A 141 -20.10 -15.86 -28.81
C LYS A 141 -18.63 -16.04 -29.14
N SER A 142 -18.05 -15.18 -29.99
CA SER A 142 -16.62 -15.19 -30.31
C SER A 142 -15.74 -14.93 -29.09
N VAL A 143 -16.12 -14.00 -28.21
CA VAL A 143 -15.37 -13.76 -26.97
C VAL A 143 -15.41 -14.99 -26.06
N LYS A 144 -16.58 -15.59 -25.85
CA LYS A 144 -16.75 -16.77 -24.99
C LYS A 144 -16.06 -18.02 -25.54
N SER A 145 -16.02 -18.19 -26.87
CA SER A 145 -15.34 -19.32 -27.50
C SER A 145 -13.81 -19.11 -27.61
N GLY A 146 -13.31 -17.90 -27.35
CA GLY A 146 -11.90 -17.56 -27.49
C GLY A 146 -11.45 -17.24 -28.92
N ASP A 147 -12.40 -17.03 -29.85
CA ASP A 147 -12.14 -16.56 -31.22
C ASP A 147 -11.89 -15.03 -31.22
N TRP A 148 -10.74 -14.66 -30.66
CA TRP A 148 -10.36 -13.27 -30.48
C TRP A 148 -10.06 -12.53 -31.79
N ASP A 149 -9.62 -13.23 -32.84
CA ASP A 149 -9.40 -12.60 -34.14
C ASP A 149 -10.72 -12.11 -34.72
N ASN A 150 -11.80 -12.91 -34.63
CA ASN A 150 -13.13 -12.47 -35.04
C ASN A 150 -13.70 -11.40 -34.10
N ALA A 151 -13.55 -11.58 -32.78
CA ALA A 151 -14.04 -10.60 -31.80
C ALA A 151 -13.41 -9.21 -32.02
N ILE A 152 -12.09 -9.14 -32.19
CA ILE A 152 -11.37 -7.89 -32.46
C ILE A 152 -11.76 -7.31 -33.83
N LYS A 153 -11.94 -8.14 -34.85
CA LYS A 153 -12.42 -7.69 -36.17
C LYS A 153 -13.80 -7.05 -36.08
N LEU A 154 -14.72 -7.65 -35.33
CA LEU A 154 -16.06 -7.11 -35.10
C LEU A 154 -15.99 -5.81 -34.31
N LEU A 155 -15.22 -5.78 -33.20
CA LEU A 155 -15.05 -4.59 -32.37
C LEU A 155 -14.50 -3.39 -33.16
N ARG A 156 -13.54 -3.61 -34.06
CA ARG A 156 -13.00 -2.53 -34.91
C ARG A 156 -14.01 -1.99 -35.93
N LYS A 157 -14.96 -2.83 -36.37
CA LYS A 157 -16.03 -2.43 -37.29
C LYS A 157 -17.20 -1.78 -36.57
N HIS A 158 -17.44 -2.19 -35.33
CA HIS A 158 -18.58 -1.83 -34.50
C HIS A 158 -18.07 -1.46 -33.09
N PRO A 159 -17.52 -0.24 -32.90
CA PRO A 159 -16.94 0.19 -31.62
C PRO A 159 -17.94 0.14 -30.45
N GLU A 160 -19.25 0.27 -30.72
CA GLU A 160 -20.32 0.13 -29.73
C GLU A 160 -20.29 -1.20 -28.97
N LEU A 161 -19.69 -2.24 -29.58
CA LEU A 161 -19.48 -3.54 -28.94
C LEU A 161 -18.47 -3.51 -27.79
N GLY A 162 -17.62 -2.48 -27.68
CA GLY A 162 -16.66 -2.32 -26.59
C GLY A 162 -17.34 -2.30 -25.22
N SER A 163 -18.54 -1.70 -25.16
CA SER A 163 -19.38 -1.61 -23.97
C SER A 163 -20.25 -2.85 -23.72
N ALA A 164 -20.24 -3.82 -24.63
CA ALA A 164 -21.13 -4.98 -24.56
C ALA A 164 -20.86 -5.81 -23.30
N ARG A 165 -21.91 -5.99 -22.49
CA ARG A 165 -21.87 -6.84 -21.30
C ARG A 165 -21.86 -8.31 -21.67
N ILE A 166 -20.87 -9.02 -21.16
CA ILE A 166 -20.65 -10.44 -21.29
C ILE A 166 -20.79 -11.05 -19.91
N SER A 167 -21.87 -11.80 -19.72
CA SER A 167 -22.07 -12.62 -18.53
C SER A 167 -21.72 -14.06 -18.86
N ASP A 168 -20.92 -14.70 -18.01
CA ASP A 168 -20.53 -16.11 -18.11
C ASP A 168 -20.69 -16.71 -16.72
N ASP A 169 -21.38 -17.85 -16.64
CA ASP A 169 -21.63 -18.58 -15.40
C ASP A 169 -20.33 -18.99 -14.69
N LYS A 170 -19.22 -19.06 -15.42
CA LYS A 170 -17.88 -19.37 -14.89
C LYS A 170 -17.16 -18.14 -14.32
N ILE A 171 -17.68 -16.92 -14.51
CA ILE A 171 -17.02 -15.67 -14.09
C ILE A 171 -17.99 -14.82 -13.29
N GLN A 172 -17.82 -14.84 -11.97
CA GLN A 172 -18.71 -14.16 -11.04
C GLN A 172 -18.82 -12.63 -11.27
N GLY A 173 -17.80 -12.01 -11.88
CA GLY A 173 -17.79 -10.59 -12.17
C GLY A 173 -18.44 -10.17 -13.48
N GLY A 174 -18.62 -11.05 -14.47
CA GLY A 174 -19.01 -10.60 -15.82
C GLY A 174 -18.13 -9.44 -16.35
N GLY A 175 -18.69 -8.56 -17.17
CA GLY A 175 -18.03 -7.33 -17.62
C GLY A 175 -17.98 -7.18 -19.14
N THR A 176 -17.01 -6.43 -19.65
CA THR A 176 -16.77 -6.28 -21.09
C THR A 176 -15.90 -7.42 -21.63
N ALA A 177 -15.68 -7.47 -22.95
CA ALA A 177 -14.71 -8.37 -23.57
C ALA A 177 -13.31 -8.25 -22.93
N PHE A 178 -12.92 -7.07 -22.45
CA PHE A 178 -11.64 -6.88 -21.80
C PHE A 178 -11.54 -7.57 -20.44
N HIS A 179 -12.58 -7.47 -19.61
CA HIS A 179 -12.65 -8.21 -18.35
C HIS A 179 -12.57 -9.71 -18.61
N TYR A 180 -13.30 -10.21 -19.62
CA TYR A 180 -13.27 -11.62 -19.99
C TYR A 180 -11.87 -12.09 -20.41
N ALA A 181 -11.13 -11.28 -21.18
CA ALA A 181 -9.76 -11.56 -21.56
C ALA A 181 -8.81 -11.64 -20.34
N LEU A 182 -8.96 -10.75 -19.36
CA LEU A 182 -8.14 -10.72 -18.15
C LEU A 182 -8.47 -11.86 -17.17
N TRP A 183 -9.71 -12.34 -17.15
CA TRP A 183 -10.09 -13.50 -16.35
C TRP A 183 -9.59 -14.83 -16.95
N ASN A 184 -9.70 -15.01 -18.27
CA ASN A 184 -9.47 -16.33 -18.90
C ASN A 184 -8.18 -16.43 -19.72
N PHE A 185 -7.63 -15.32 -20.19
CA PHE A 185 -6.58 -15.30 -21.21
C PHE A 185 -5.38 -14.42 -20.82
N ARG A 186 -4.99 -14.44 -19.54
CA ARG A 186 -3.89 -13.63 -18.97
C ARG A 186 -2.55 -13.75 -19.71
N SER A 187 -2.28 -14.90 -20.33
CA SER A 187 -1.07 -15.16 -21.10
C SER A 187 -1.12 -14.60 -22.54
N ARG A 188 -2.30 -14.20 -23.03
CA ARG A 188 -2.51 -13.71 -24.41
C ARG A 188 -2.29 -12.20 -24.50
N VAL A 189 -1.06 -11.75 -24.26
CA VAL A 189 -0.68 -10.32 -24.25
C VAL A 189 -1.08 -9.58 -25.53
N ARG A 190 -0.97 -10.22 -26.69
CA ARG A 190 -1.37 -9.63 -27.98
C ARG A 190 -2.85 -9.23 -28.00
N ILE A 191 -3.71 -10.08 -27.46
CA ILE A 191 -5.16 -9.85 -27.41
C ILE A 191 -5.47 -8.69 -26.44
N ILE A 192 -4.86 -8.71 -25.26
CA ILE A 192 -4.98 -7.64 -24.26
C ILE A 192 -4.59 -6.28 -24.86
N LYS A 193 -3.47 -6.19 -25.59
CA LYS A 193 -3.04 -4.95 -26.26
C LYS A 193 -4.02 -4.50 -27.34
N GLN A 194 -4.49 -5.42 -28.18
CA GLN A 194 -5.47 -5.11 -29.23
C GLN A 194 -6.80 -4.61 -28.68
N LEU A 195 -7.23 -5.11 -27.50
CA LEU A 195 -8.42 -4.61 -26.81
C LEU A 195 -8.21 -3.18 -26.31
N VAL A 196 -7.05 -2.89 -25.68
CA VAL A 196 -6.69 -1.51 -25.27
C VAL A 196 -6.69 -0.56 -26.47
N GLU A 197 -6.15 -0.98 -27.61
CA GLU A 197 -6.12 -0.18 -28.84
C GLU A 197 -7.53 0.06 -29.41
N SER A 198 -8.38 -0.97 -29.41
CA SER A 198 -9.67 -0.95 -30.12
C SER A 198 -10.84 -0.35 -29.32
N MET A 199 -10.77 -0.38 -27.98
CA MET A 199 -11.85 0.15 -27.11
C MET A 199 -11.75 1.67 -26.94
N THR A 200 -12.89 2.36 -26.76
CA THR A 200 -12.90 3.80 -26.46
C THR A 200 -12.42 4.09 -25.05
N LYS A 201 -12.23 5.38 -24.69
CA LYS A 201 -11.83 5.73 -23.32
C LYS A 201 -12.91 5.34 -22.33
N GLU A 202 -14.16 5.58 -22.71
CA GLU A 202 -15.38 5.31 -21.96
C GLU A 202 -15.57 3.80 -21.77
N ASP A 203 -15.26 2.99 -22.79
CA ASP A 203 -15.31 1.53 -22.68
C ASP A 203 -14.30 0.99 -21.64
N LEU A 204 -13.14 1.64 -21.49
CA LEU A 204 -12.12 1.26 -20.51
C LEU A 204 -12.50 1.64 -19.07
N GLU A 205 -13.38 2.63 -18.90
CA GLU A 205 -13.89 3.07 -17.59
C GLU A 205 -14.93 2.10 -17.01
N ILE A 206 -15.53 1.26 -17.87
CA ILE A 206 -16.57 0.33 -17.46
C ILE A 206 -16.04 -0.62 -16.37
N GLN A 207 -16.77 -0.68 -15.26
CA GLN A 207 -16.55 -1.65 -14.19
C GLN A 207 -17.35 -2.94 -14.46
N ASP A 208 -16.79 -4.07 -14.06
CA ASP A 208 -17.51 -5.34 -13.99
C ASP A 208 -18.57 -5.34 -12.87
N ASN A 209 -19.28 -6.46 -12.70
CA ASN A 209 -20.34 -6.60 -11.70
C ASN A 209 -19.82 -6.59 -10.26
N LEU A 210 -18.50 -6.67 -10.06
CA LEU A 210 -17.84 -6.52 -8.75
C LEU A 210 -17.34 -5.08 -8.53
N GLY A 211 -17.61 -4.16 -9.47
CA GLY A 211 -17.11 -2.79 -9.40
C GLY A 211 -15.63 -2.66 -9.78
N LEU A 212 -15.04 -3.66 -10.44
CA LEU A 212 -13.63 -3.65 -10.81
C LEU A 212 -13.45 -3.18 -12.25
N THR A 213 -12.53 -2.25 -12.49
CA THR A 213 -12.12 -1.87 -13.86
C THR A 213 -11.18 -2.92 -14.45
N ALA A 214 -11.05 -2.95 -15.77
CA ALA A 214 -10.06 -3.79 -16.44
C ALA A 214 -8.62 -3.44 -15.99
N LEU A 215 -8.33 -2.17 -15.67
CA LEU A 215 -7.03 -1.77 -15.14
C LEU A 215 -6.76 -2.42 -13.78
N PHE A 216 -7.74 -2.43 -12.88
CA PHE A 216 -7.62 -3.10 -11.58
C PHE A 216 -7.33 -4.59 -11.75
N LEU A 217 -8.09 -5.29 -12.60
CA LEU A 217 -7.85 -6.71 -12.87
C LEU A 217 -6.46 -6.98 -13.47
N LEU A 218 -5.99 -6.09 -14.36
CA LEU A 218 -4.65 -6.18 -14.93
C LEU A 218 -3.58 -6.06 -13.84
N ILE A 219 -3.73 -5.11 -12.92
CA ILE A 219 -2.79 -4.93 -11.78
C ILE A 219 -2.79 -6.18 -10.90
N THR A 220 -3.96 -6.72 -10.54
CA THR A 220 -4.07 -7.86 -9.64
C THR A 220 -3.54 -9.15 -10.28
N PHE A 221 -3.91 -9.44 -11.53
CA PHE A 221 -3.68 -10.74 -12.15
C PHE A 221 -2.52 -10.79 -13.16
N CYS A 222 -2.08 -9.64 -13.67
CA CYS A 222 -1.08 -9.52 -14.73
C CYS A 222 0.02 -8.52 -14.33
N GLN A 223 0.56 -8.68 -13.13
CA GLN A 223 1.52 -7.75 -12.49
C GLN A 223 2.77 -7.46 -13.34
N ASP A 224 3.15 -8.37 -14.24
CA ASP A 224 4.29 -8.23 -15.14
C ASP A 224 3.98 -7.42 -16.43
N ARG A 225 2.71 -7.05 -16.66
CA ARG A 225 2.23 -6.30 -17.85
C ARG A 225 2.20 -4.79 -17.61
N VAL A 226 3.29 -4.25 -17.08
CA VAL A 226 3.43 -2.80 -16.81
C VAL A 226 3.32 -1.97 -18.10
N ASP A 227 3.76 -2.51 -19.23
CA ASP A 227 3.65 -1.87 -20.54
C ASP A 227 2.18 -1.71 -20.98
N VAL A 228 1.33 -2.70 -20.71
CA VAL A 228 -0.11 -2.60 -20.98
C VAL A 228 -0.76 -1.56 -20.06
N ALA A 229 -0.42 -1.56 -18.76
CA ALA A 229 -0.94 -0.58 -17.82
C ALA A 229 -0.56 0.86 -18.22
N LYS A 230 0.66 1.06 -18.74
CA LYS A 230 1.09 2.33 -19.35
C LYS A 230 0.20 2.75 -20.49
N SER A 231 0.02 1.88 -21.48
CA SER A 231 -0.85 2.18 -22.63
C SER A 231 -2.30 2.49 -22.23
N MET A 232 -2.83 1.83 -21.19
CA MET A 232 -4.18 2.11 -20.69
C MET A 232 -4.28 3.51 -20.07
N VAL A 233 -3.35 3.88 -19.19
CA VAL A 233 -3.35 5.19 -18.51
C VAL A 233 -3.00 6.33 -19.48
N GLU A 234 -2.08 6.12 -20.43
CA GLU A 234 -1.80 7.08 -21.50
C GLU A 234 -3.04 7.35 -22.36
N LYS A 235 -3.87 6.33 -22.58
CA LYS A 235 -5.12 6.46 -23.31
C LYS A 235 -6.21 7.15 -22.48
N ASN A 236 -6.33 6.79 -21.20
CA ASN A 236 -7.29 7.39 -20.28
C ASN A 236 -6.73 7.44 -18.85
N ASP A 237 -6.30 8.62 -18.43
CA ASP A 237 -5.71 8.87 -17.10
C ASP A 237 -6.75 8.81 -15.97
N LYS A 238 -8.03 9.09 -16.28
CA LYS A 238 -9.16 8.96 -15.35
C LYS A 238 -9.28 7.57 -14.73
N LEU A 239 -8.74 6.54 -15.39
CA LEU A 239 -8.70 5.18 -14.85
C LEU A 239 -7.99 5.09 -13.49
N LEU A 240 -7.06 5.99 -13.20
CA LEU A 240 -6.38 6.07 -11.90
C LEU A 240 -7.32 6.49 -10.76
N SER A 241 -8.43 7.17 -11.09
CA SER A 241 -9.42 7.68 -10.13
C SER A 241 -10.63 6.75 -9.96
N ILE A 242 -10.83 5.77 -10.85
CA ILE A 242 -11.93 4.80 -10.75
C ILE A 242 -11.48 3.64 -9.86
N LEU A 243 -11.65 3.82 -8.56
CA LEU A 243 -11.21 2.87 -7.55
C LEU A 243 -12.37 1.95 -7.12
N PRO A 244 -12.14 0.63 -7.05
CA PRO A 244 -13.13 -0.28 -6.50
C PRO A 244 -13.34 -0.06 -5.00
N ALA A 245 -14.59 -0.14 -4.57
CA ALA A 245 -14.94 -0.05 -3.16
C ALA A 245 -14.53 -1.33 -2.41
N ASN A 246 -14.24 -1.17 -1.11
CA ASN A 246 -14.08 -2.29 -0.17
C ASN A 246 -12.98 -3.32 -0.53
N THR A 247 -11.81 -2.86 -0.99
CA THR A 247 -10.71 -3.74 -1.39
C THR A 247 -9.90 -4.30 -0.22
N ILE A 248 -9.37 -3.43 0.65
CA ILE A 248 -8.55 -3.85 1.80
C ILE A 248 -9.25 -3.40 3.07
N GLY A 249 -9.65 -4.35 3.93
CA GLY A 249 -10.29 -4.04 5.21
C GLY A 249 -11.54 -3.17 5.07
N ASN A 250 -12.33 -3.38 4.00
CA ASN A 250 -13.50 -2.58 3.63
C ASN A 250 -13.21 -1.10 3.28
N ARG A 251 -11.99 -0.80 2.82
CA ARG A 251 -11.59 0.52 2.32
C ARG A 251 -11.36 0.50 0.82
N THR A 252 -11.70 1.61 0.16
CA THR A 252 -11.27 1.92 -1.20
C THR A 252 -9.76 2.16 -1.24
N THR A 253 -9.04 1.29 -1.91
CA THR A 253 -7.57 1.32 -1.94
C THR A 253 -7.06 1.94 -3.24
N PRO A 254 -6.12 2.91 -3.20
CA PRO A 254 -5.46 3.41 -4.40
C PRO A 254 -4.74 2.29 -5.18
N LEU A 255 -4.73 2.38 -6.51
CA LEU A 255 -4.12 1.36 -7.37
C LEU A 255 -2.65 1.09 -7.04
N VAL A 256 -1.90 2.12 -6.62
CA VAL A 256 -0.50 1.98 -6.20
C VAL A 256 -0.35 1.12 -4.95
N VAL A 257 -1.26 1.21 -3.98
CA VAL A 257 -1.26 0.39 -2.76
C VAL A 257 -1.57 -1.06 -3.11
N GLU A 258 -2.56 -1.28 -3.99
CA GLU A 258 -2.88 -2.62 -4.48
C GLU A 258 -1.68 -3.26 -5.19
N ALA A 259 -1.02 -2.55 -6.10
CA ALA A 259 0.19 -3.07 -6.73
C ALA A 259 1.32 -3.34 -5.74
N GLN A 260 1.52 -2.45 -4.76
CA GLN A 260 2.59 -2.59 -3.76
C GLN A 260 2.39 -3.82 -2.87
N ARG A 261 1.13 -4.21 -2.59
CA ARG A 261 0.78 -5.41 -1.81
C ARG A 261 1.16 -6.72 -2.49
N LEU A 262 1.17 -6.75 -3.82
CA LEU A 262 1.30 -7.99 -4.59
C LEU A 262 2.77 -8.42 -4.71
N SER A 263 3.05 -9.72 -4.58
CA SER A 263 4.41 -10.27 -4.54
C SER A 263 5.27 -9.96 -5.77
N ASN A 264 4.69 -9.84 -6.97
CA ASN A 264 5.40 -9.44 -8.19
C ASN A 264 5.00 -8.04 -8.68
N GLY A 265 4.33 -7.26 -7.83
CA GLY A 265 3.81 -5.95 -8.16
C GLY A 265 4.81 -4.80 -8.09
N GLU A 266 6.07 -5.02 -7.68
CA GLU A 266 7.07 -3.96 -7.47
C GLU A 266 7.21 -2.99 -8.66
N ARG A 267 7.36 -3.54 -9.88
CA ARG A 267 7.49 -2.72 -11.10
C ARG A 267 6.21 -1.98 -11.43
N MET A 268 5.05 -2.59 -11.16
CA MET A 268 3.74 -1.97 -11.35
C MET A 268 3.50 -0.86 -10.32
N ALA A 269 3.88 -1.09 -9.06
CA ALA A 269 3.76 -0.12 -7.97
C ALA A 269 4.64 1.11 -8.23
N ARG A 270 5.89 0.93 -8.65
CA ARG A 270 6.76 2.03 -9.09
C ARG A 270 6.10 2.90 -10.17
N TYR A 271 5.56 2.23 -11.19
CA TYR A 271 4.90 2.91 -12.28
C TYR A 271 3.68 3.69 -11.80
N LEU A 272 2.77 3.03 -11.08
CA LEU A 272 1.56 3.67 -10.56
C LEU A 272 1.90 4.80 -9.60
N TYR A 273 2.91 4.66 -8.75
CA TYR A 273 3.39 5.73 -7.88
C TYR A 273 3.81 6.97 -8.68
N SER A 274 4.53 6.79 -9.79
CA SER A 274 4.99 7.91 -10.63
C SER A 274 3.87 8.66 -11.37
N VAL A 275 2.71 8.04 -11.55
CA VAL A 275 1.55 8.64 -12.25
C VAL A 275 0.38 8.96 -11.32
N THR A 276 0.45 8.56 -10.05
CA THR A 276 -0.58 8.87 -9.05
C THR A 276 -0.32 10.25 -8.47
N PRO A 277 -1.23 11.22 -8.63
CA PRO A 277 -1.08 12.52 -8.01
C PRO A 277 -1.04 12.41 -6.49
N HIS A 278 -0.04 13.00 -5.82
CA HIS A 278 0.13 12.87 -4.37
C HIS A 278 -0.99 13.56 -3.57
N ASP A 279 -1.73 14.48 -4.18
CA ASP A 279 -2.93 15.12 -3.64
C ASP A 279 -4.19 14.23 -3.72
N THR A 280 -4.10 13.03 -4.29
CA THR A 280 -5.16 12.01 -4.22
C THR A 280 -4.91 10.95 -3.14
N LEU A 281 -3.73 10.92 -2.55
CA LEU A 281 -3.36 9.96 -1.51
C LEU A 281 -3.71 10.50 -0.11
N HIS A 282 -4.34 9.67 0.72
CA HIS A 282 -4.53 9.97 2.13
C HIS A 282 -3.26 9.63 2.93
N VAL A 283 -3.14 10.21 4.12
CA VAL A 283 -2.04 9.89 5.03
C VAL A 283 -2.02 8.39 5.37
N SER A 284 -3.19 7.77 5.58
CA SER A 284 -3.31 6.32 5.81
C SER A 284 -2.86 5.48 4.61
N ASP A 285 -3.10 5.93 3.37
CA ASP A 285 -2.63 5.27 2.15
C ASP A 285 -1.10 5.29 2.07
N ALA A 286 -0.48 6.44 2.36
CA ALA A 286 0.97 6.57 2.35
C ALA A 286 1.64 5.78 3.48
N ALA A 287 1.04 5.77 4.67
CA ALA A 287 1.49 4.94 5.78
C ALA A 287 1.43 3.45 5.41
N GLN A 288 0.38 3.04 4.69
CA GLN A 288 0.25 1.68 4.15
C GLN A 288 1.33 1.36 3.10
N LEU A 289 1.64 2.28 2.19
CA LEU A 289 2.73 2.10 1.22
C LEU A 289 4.08 1.90 1.92
N ILE A 290 4.33 2.66 2.99
CA ILE A 290 5.53 2.51 3.81
C ILE A 290 5.55 1.14 4.47
N TYR A 291 4.48 0.75 5.15
CA TYR A 291 4.34 -0.57 5.77
C TYR A 291 4.64 -1.70 4.77
N LEU A 292 3.97 -1.69 3.62
CA LEU A 292 4.12 -2.75 2.60
C LEU A 292 5.52 -2.75 2.00
N GLY A 293 6.09 -1.58 1.71
CA GLY A 293 7.43 -1.48 1.16
C GLY A 293 8.48 -2.00 2.12
N LEU A 294 8.36 -1.71 3.42
CA LEU A 294 9.24 -2.26 4.44
C LEU A 294 9.07 -3.78 4.54
N HIS A 295 7.84 -4.26 4.67
CA HIS A 295 7.53 -5.69 4.81
C HIS A 295 8.02 -6.51 3.61
N LEU A 296 7.94 -5.98 2.40
CA LEU A 296 8.34 -6.65 1.15
C LEU A 296 9.75 -6.27 0.68
N HIS A 297 10.51 -5.50 1.47
CA HIS A 297 11.86 -5.03 1.14
C HIS A 297 11.95 -4.20 -0.16
N ARG A 298 10.94 -3.37 -0.43
CA ARG A 298 10.85 -2.43 -1.56
C ARG A 298 10.98 -0.99 -1.06
N PHE A 299 12.21 -0.48 -1.10
CA PHE A 299 12.56 0.77 -0.39
C PHE A 299 12.45 2.05 -1.22
N ASP A 300 12.20 1.95 -2.52
CA ASP A 300 12.09 3.08 -3.45
C ASP A 300 10.95 4.05 -3.12
N ILE A 301 9.71 3.56 -3.06
CA ILE A 301 8.52 4.35 -2.72
C ILE A 301 8.62 4.81 -1.27
N VAL A 302 9.10 3.92 -0.39
CA VAL A 302 9.28 4.20 1.04
C VAL A 302 10.22 5.39 1.23
N TRP A 303 11.36 5.38 0.54
CA TRP A 303 12.36 6.42 0.63
C TRP A 303 11.81 7.77 0.14
N ASP A 304 11.16 7.81 -1.03
CA ASP A 304 10.60 9.05 -1.55
C ASP A 304 9.50 9.63 -0.61
N LEU A 305 8.60 8.78 -0.10
CA LEU A 305 7.55 9.21 0.84
C LEU A 305 8.12 9.77 2.15
N ILE A 306 9.10 9.10 2.77
CA ILE A 306 9.68 9.56 4.03
C ILE A 306 10.47 10.87 3.84
N GLN A 307 11.15 11.03 2.71
CA GLN A 307 11.88 12.27 2.42
C GLN A 307 10.93 13.45 2.19
N ARG A 308 9.80 13.24 1.49
CA ARG A 308 8.81 14.29 1.23
C ARG A 308 7.93 14.62 2.43
N TYR A 309 7.57 13.60 3.21
CA TYR A 309 6.65 13.72 4.34
C TYR A 309 7.23 12.98 5.56
N PRO A 310 8.24 13.56 6.25
CA PRO A 310 8.86 12.92 7.42
C PRO A 310 7.86 12.57 8.53
N GLN A 311 6.74 13.30 8.61
CA GLN A 311 5.66 13.06 9.56
C GLN A 311 4.97 11.70 9.37
N LEU A 312 5.08 11.09 8.18
CA LEU A 312 4.57 9.74 7.90
C LEU A 312 5.22 8.67 8.78
N GLY A 313 6.39 8.92 9.36
CA GLY A 313 6.97 8.02 10.36
C GLY A 313 5.98 7.74 11.50
N MET A 314 5.16 8.72 11.89
CA MET A 314 4.17 8.59 12.96
C MET A 314 2.74 8.44 12.46
N ALA A 315 2.54 8.24 11.16
CA ALA A 315 1.21 7.94 10.62
C ALA A 315 0.84 6.47 10.85
N LYS A 316 -0.46 6.22 10.97
CA LYS A 316 -1.01 4.87 11.10
C LYS A 316 -1.42 4.32 9.75
N ASP A 317 -1.05 3.06 9.49
CA ASP A 317 -1.44 2.30 8.30
C ASP A 317 -2.91 1.83 8.37
N TYR A 318 -3.33 0.96 7.45
CA TYR A 318 -4.69 0.44 7.44
C TYR A 318 -5.01 -0.46 8.64
N ASN A 319 -4.01 -1.04 9.30
CA ASN A 319 -4.17 -1.85 10.51
C ASN A 319 -4.22 -0.99 11.77
N GLY A 320 -3.95 0.32 11.66
CA GLY A 320 -3.85 1.22 12.80
C GLY A 320 -2.47 1.20 13.46
N ASP A 321 -1.49 0.56 12.84
CA ASP A 321 -0.11 0.47 13.32
C ASP A 321 0.73 1.63 12.79
N PHE A 322 1.63 2.13 13.62
CA PHE A 322 2.56 3.19 13.20
C PHE A 322 3.58 2.63 12.22
N SER A 323 3.79 3.31 11.09
CA SER A 323 4.78 2.92 10.10
C SER A 323 6.20 2.75 10.70
N LEU A 324 6.57 3.54 11.72
CA LEU A 324 7.84 3.38 12.44
C LEU A 324 7.94 2.06 13.24
N ILE A 325 6.83 1.57 13.81
CA ILE A 325 6.83 0.29 14.55
C ILE A 325 7.20 -0.85 13.61
N THR A 326 6.76 -0.78 12.35
CA THR A 326 7.12 -1.73 11.29
C THR A 326 8.59 -1.63 10.90
N LEU A 327 9.17 -0.41 10.78
CA LEU A 327 10.61 -0.20 10.58
C LEU A 327 11.43 -0.83 11.70
N VAL A 328 11.10 -0.52 12.96
CA VAL A 328 11.78 -1.09 14.14
C VAL A 328 11.57 -2.61 14.24
N SER A 329 10.48 -3.11 13.64
CA SER A 329 10.17 -4.53 13.53
C SER A 329 10.97 -5.26 12.45
N ASN A 330 11.36 -4.58 11.38
CA ASN A 330 12.07 -5.17 10.26
C ASN A 330 13.60 -4.94 10.37
N ARG A 331 14.25 -5.71 11.25
CA ARG A 331 15.69 -5.60 11.56
C ARG A 331 16.60 -5.87 10.34
N SER A 332 16.13 -6.61 9.33
CA SER A 332 16.89 -6.92 8.10
C SER A 332 16.87 -5.79 7.07
N ALA A 333 15.97 -4.81 7.20
CA ALA A 333 15.93 -3.63 6.34
C ALA A 333 17.05 -2.61 6.67
N PHE A 334 17.64 -2.70 7.87
CA PHE A 334 18.76 -1.86 8.28
C PHE A 334 20.06 -2.66 8.21
N LEU A 335 20.83 -2.46 7.13
CA LEU A 335 22.24 -2.90 7.04
C LEU A 335 23.17 -2.16 8.03
N SER A 336 22.63 -1.31 8.90
CA SER A 336 23.39 -0.62 9.93
C SER A 336 23.76 -1.57 11.07
N GLY A 337 24.67 -2.50 10.75
CA GLY A 337 25.75 -2.82 11.65
C GLY A 337 26.65 -1.60 11.80
N CYS A 338 26.17 -0.54 12.45
CA CYS A 338 27.06 0.41 13.10
C CYS A 338 27.80 -0.38 14.18
N ARG A 339 28.95 -0.96 13.80
CA ARG A 339 29.99 -1.32 14.75
C ARG A 339 30.45 -0.02 15.38
N LEU A 340 29.81 0.34 16.50
CA LEU A 340 30.43 1.23 17.48
C LEU A 340 31.66 0.46 17.97
N ASN A 341 32.78 0.68 17.29
CA ASN A 341 34.08 0.34 17.82
C ASN A 341 34.26 1.23 19.05
N PHE A 342 34.18 0.61 20.23
CA PHE A 342 34.64 1.18 21.48
C PHE A 342 36.12 0.88 21.65
#